data_AF-A0A7C1HBG6-F1
#
_entry.id   AF-A0A7C1HBG6-F1
#
_cell.length_a   1.000
_cell.length_b   1.000
_cell.length_c   1.000
_cell.angle_alpha   90.00
_cell.angle_beta   90.00
_cell.angle_gamma   90.00
#
_symmetry.space_group_name_H-M   'P 1'
#
loop_
_entity.id
_entity.type
_entity.pdbx_description
1 polymer ?
#
loop_
_entity_poly.entity_id
_entity_poly.type
_entity_poly.pdbx_seq_one_letter_code
_entity_poly.pdbx_strand_id
1 'polypeptide(L)'
;MINQIENRAKQTKPPGITLTAIYFGVVNGLLAFLISIIILFAPGLIMPEWLTLMAAVTLFLSVVSFVACYGLFVLIDWGRKLAIVICAIAIPLNLISLKLPGEEITSGTVLLTVVSIGIDLVIIWYLLQDDIKYLFKNKRAASK
;
A
#
# COMPACT_ATOMS: atom_id res chain seq x y z
N MET A 1 2.49 -25.04 35.12
CA MET A 1 1.45 -25.04 34.07
C MET A 1 0.83 -23.66 33.79
N ILE A 2 0.89 -22.69 34.72
CA ILE A 2 0.33 -21.34 34.52
C ILE A 2 1.20 -20.46 33.59
N ASN A 3 2.53 -20.62 33.61
CA ASN A 3 3.47 -19.84 32.78
C ASN A 3 3.43 -20.14 31.26
N GLN A 4 2.69 -21.16 30.82
CA GLN A 4 2.52 -21.52 29.40
C GLN A 4 1.27 -20.89 28.78
N ILE A 5 0.35 -20.38 29.60
CA ILE A 5 -0.90 -19.74 29.15
C ILE A 5 -0.66 -18.25 28.90
N GLU A 6 0.17 -17.60 29.72
CA GLU A 6 0.52 -16.19 29.59
C GLU A 6 1.39 -15.91 28.33
N ASN A 7 2.25 -16.85 27.94
CA ASN A 7 3.08 -16.72 26.75
C ASN A 7 2.32 -16.85 25.41
N ARG A 8 1.05 -17.29 25.42
CA ARG A 8 0.21 -17.26 24.21
C ARG A 8 -0.52 -15.93 24.00
N ALA A 9 -0.56 -15.06 25.00
CA ALA A 9 -1.34 -13.82 24.95
C ALA A 9 -0.69 -12.69 24.13
N LYS A 10 0.55 -12.87 23.68
CA LYS A 10 1.25 -11.87 22.83
C LYS A 10 2.07 -12.56 21.74
N GLN A 11 1.40 -13.25 20.82
CA GLN A 11 1.92 -13.27 19.44
C GLN A 11 1.77 -11.85 18.88
N THR A 12 2.68 -10.97 19.29
CA THR A 12 2.80 -9.63 18.73
C THR A 12 3.09 -9.82 17.24
N LYS A 13 2.16 -9.39 16.40
CA LYS A 13 2.39 -9.35 14.95
C LYS A 13 3.71 -8.59 14.73
N PRO A 14 4.60 -9.08 13.85
CA PRO A 14 5.87 -8.41 13.63
C PRO A 14 5.62 -6.92 13.37
N PRO A 15 6.36 -6.02 14.03
CA PRO A 15 6.12 -4.58 13.91
C PRO A 15 6.22 -4.12 12.46
N GLY A 16 7.10 -4.74 11.66
CA GLY A 16 7.23 -4.44 10.23
C GLY A 16 5.96 -4.71 9.42
N ILE A 17 5.27 -5.83 9.63
CA ILE A 17 4.00 -6.13 8.92
C ILE A 17 2.91 -5.12 9.31
N THR A 18 2.86 -4.76 10.60
CA THR A 18 1.89 -3.78 11.10
C THR A 18 2.17 -2.40 10.50
N LEU A 19 3.43 -2.00 10.40
CA LEU A 19 3.85 -0.74 9.78
C LEU A 19 3.50 -0.72 8.28
N THR A 20 3.77 -1.80 7.55
CA THR A 20 3.39 -1.93 6.13
C THR A 20 1.88 -1.85 5.94
N ALA A 21 1.10 -2.52 6.80
CA ALA A 21 -0.36 -2.47 6.74
C ALA A 21 -0.88 -1.04 6.97
N ILE A 22 -0.33 -0.33 7.97
CA ILE A 22 -0.68 1.07 8.25
C ILE A 22 -0.30 1.97 7.07
N TYR A 23 0.88 1.80 6.48
CA TYR A 23 1.29 2.55 5.29
C TYR A 23 0.29 2.35 4.14
N PHE A 24 -0.09 1.10 3.86
CA PHE A 24 -1.08 0.79 2.82
C PHE A 24 -2.47 1.37 3.14
N GLY A 25 -2.91 1.32 4.39
CA GLY A 25 -4.24 1.80 4.78
C GLY A 25 -4.32 3.33 4.83
N VAL A 26 -3.31 4.01 5.36
CA VAL A 26 -3.33 5.46 5.59
C VAL A 26 -2.80 6.21 4.38
N VAL A 27 -1.61 5.85 3.90
CA VAL A 27 -0.94 6.60 2.83
C VAL A 27 -1.53 6.23 1.48
N ASN A 28 -1.54 4.94 1.11
CA ASN A 28 -2.04 4.51 -0.20
C ASN A 28 -3.58 4.39 -0.26
N GLY A 29 -4.23 4.11 0.87
CA GLY A 29 -5.68 4.00 0.96
C GLY A 29 -6.31 5.37 1.21
N LEU A 30 -6.25 5.83 2.46
CA LEU A 30 -7.04 6.98 2.91
C LEU A 30 -6.68 8.29 2.21
N LEU A 31 -5.40 8.65 2.09
CA LEU A 31 -5.00 9.90 1.43
C LEU A 31 -5.37 9.89 -0.06
N ALA A 32 -5.02 8.81 -0.78
CA ALA A 32 -5.31 8.68 -2.20
C ALA A 32 -6.84 8.67 -2.47
N PHE A 33 -7.62 8.03 -1.60
CA PHE A 33 -9.07 8.00 -1.68
C PHE A 33 -9.68 9.40 -1.53
N LEU A 34 -9.26 10.15 -0.51
CA LEU A 34 -9.75 11.51 -0.27
C LEU A 34 -9.40 12.45 -1.43
N ILE A 35 -8.15 12.44 -1.90
CA ILE A 35 -7.71 13.26 -3.04
C ILE A 35 -8.54 12.92 -4.28
N SER A 36 -8.75 11.63 -4.56
CA SER A 36 -9.51 11.20 -5.74
C SER A 36 -10.98 11.60 -5.66
N ILE A 37 -11.61 11.50 -4.48
CA ILE A 37 -12.98 11.97 -4.28
C ILE A 37 -13.09 13.47 -4.50
N ILE A 38 -12.15 14.25 -3.95
CA ILE A 38 -12.14 15.70 -4.14
C ILE A 38 -12.03 16.02 -5.63
N ILE A 39 -11.11 15.38 -6.36
CA ILE A 39 -10.95 15.64 -7.80
C ILE A 39 -12.20 15.25 -8.61
N LEU A 40 -12.83 14.11 -8.31
CA LEU A 40 -13.98 13.60 -9.06
C LEU A 40 -15.29 14.34 -8.75
N PHE A 41 -15.47 14.80 -7.52
CA PHE A 41 -16.72 15.38 -7.04
C PHE A 41 -16.63 16.86 -6.69
N ALA A 42 -15.48 17.53 -6.91
CA ALA A 42 -15.36 18.97 -6.67
C ALA A 42 -16.29 19.74 -7.62
N PRO A 43 -17.31 20.43 -7.09
CA PRO A 43 -18.23 21.20 -7.91
C PRO A 43 -17.51 22.42 -8.50
N GLY A 44 -17.63 22.61 -9.82
CA GLY A 44 -17.18 23.84 -10.51
C GLY A 44 -15.75 23.84 -11.05
N LEU A 45 -15.00 22.73 -10.94
CA LEU A 45 -13.70 22.59 -11.58
C LEU A 45 -13.85 21.95 -12.96
N ILE A 46 -13.65 22.73 -14.03
CA ILE A 46 -13.48 22.21 -15.40
C ILE A 46 -12.07 21.61 -15.44
N MET A 47 -11.94 20.37 -14.97
CA MET A 47 -10.68 19.66 -15.02
C MET A 47 -10.47 19.02 -16.40
N PRO A 48 -9.21 18.93 -16.88
CA PRO A 48 -8.93 18.22 -18.11
C PRO A 48 -9.26 16.72 -17.96
N GLU A 49 -9.81 16.11 -19.03
CA GLU A 49 -10.33 14.73 -19.00
C GLU A 49 -9.32 13.70 -18.51
N TRP A 50 -8.03 13.89 -18.84
CA TRP A 50 -6.96 13.00 -18.41
C TRP A 50 -6.80 12.96 -16.89
N LEU A 51 -7.04 14.08 -16.19
CA LEU A 51 -6.92 14.19 -14.74
C LEU A 51 -8.08 13.48 -14.04
N THR A 52 -9.29 13.59 -14.58
CA THR A 52 -10.47 12.84 -14.12
C THR A 52 -10.25 11.33 -14.27
N LEU A 53 -9.68 10.89 -15.40
CA LEU A 53 -9.34 9.48 -15.61
C LEU A 53 -8.30 8.98 -14.61
N MET A 54 -7.22 9.75 -14.38
CA MET A 54 -6.20 9.41 -13.37
C MET A 54 -6.79 9.33 -11.96
N ALA A 55 -7.69 10.25 -11.60
CA ALA A 55 -8.37 10.23 -10.30
C ALA A 55 -9.29 9.01 -10.15
N ALA A 56 -10.00 8.59 -11.19
CA ALA A 56 -10.81 7.37 -11.16
C ALA A 56 -9.95 6.10 -10.98
N VAL A 57 -8.82 6.01 -11.68
CA VAL A 57 -7.86 4.90 -11.53
C VAL A 57 -7.25 4.88 -10.12
N THR A 58 -6.88 6.05 -9.62
CA THR A 58 -6.32 6.21 -8.26
C THR A 58 -7.34 5.85 -7.19
N LEU A 59 -8.61 6.22 -7.37
CA LEU A 59 -9.71 5.82 -6.49
C LEU A 59 -9.85 4.30 -6.45
N PHE A 60 -9.82 3.62 -7.61
CA PHE A 60 -9.85 2.17 -7.65
C PHE A 60 -8.66 1.53 -6.93
N LEU A 61 -7.44 2.03 -7.19
CA LEU A 61 -6.21 1.56 -6.52
C LEU A 61 -6.25 1.78 -5.00
N SER A 62 -6.88 2.86 -4.53
CA SER A 62 -7.02 3.12 -3.10
C SER A 62 -7.91 2.08 -2.40
N VAL A 63 -9.01 1.67 -3.04
CA VAL A 63 -9.87 0.58 -2.55
C VAL A 63 -9.09 -0.73 -2.51
N VAL A 64 -8.36 -1.05 -3.58
CA VAL A 64 -7.51 -2.24 -3.65
C VAL A 64 -6.42 -2.21 -2.56
N SER A 65 -5.90 -1.03 -2.21
CA SER A 65 -4.94 -0.83 -1.13
C SER A 65 -5.53 -1.10 0.26
N PHE A 66 -6.80 -0.74 0.50
CA PHE A 66 -7.50 -1.14 1.73
C PHE A 66 -7.68 -2.65 1.83
N VAL A 67 -7.98 -3.31 0.72
CA VAL A 67 -8.07 -4.77 0.65
C VAL A 67 -6.70 -5.41 0.94
N ALA A 68 -5.61 -4.83 0.42
CA ALA A 68 -4.23 -5.24 0.72
C ALA A 68 -3.91 -5.08 2.21
N CYS A 69 -4.26 -3.94 2.79
CA CYS A 69 -4.09 -3.64 4.21
C CYS A 69 -4.81 -4.68 5.09
N TYR A 70 -6.07 -4.99 4.77
CA TYR A 70 -6.82 -6.03 5.46
C TYR A 70 -6.14 -7.40 5.34
N GLY A 71 -5.70 -7.78 4.14
CA GLY A 71 -4.98 -9.02 3.89
C GLY A 71 -3.66 -9.14 4.66
N LEU A 72 -2.90 -8.04 4.76
CA LEU A 72 -1.69 -7.94 5.59
C LEU A 72 -2.04 -8.03 7.09
N PHE A 73 -3.12 -7.38 7.52
CA PHE A 73 -3.54 -7.36 8.93
C PHE A 73 -4.00 -8.74 9.40
N VAL A 74 -4.67 -9.50 8.54
CA VAL A 74 -5.13 -10.86 8.84
C VAL A 74 -4.02 -11.91 8.64
N LEU A 75 -2.90 -11.52 8.03
CA LEU A 75 -1.76 -12.39 7.65
C LEU A 75 -2.16 -13.45 6.62
N ILE A 76 -2.85 -13.04 5.54
CA ILE A 76 -3.25 -13.96 4.46
C ILE A 76 -2.27 -13.89 3.29
N ASP A 77 -1.87 -15.04 2.76
CA ASP A 77 -0.94 -15.17 1.63
C ASP A 77 -1.33 -14.33 0.40
N TRP A 78 -2.63 -14.24 0.09
CA TRP A 78 -3.10 -13.45 -1.05
C TRP A 78 -2.95 -11.94 -0.80
N GLY A 79 -3.12 -11.49 0.44
CA GLY A 79 -2.88 -10.10 0.84
C GLY A 79 -1.42 -9.68 0.67
N ARG A 80 -0.48 -10.57 1.03
CA ARG A 80 0.95 -10.36 0.80
C ARG A 80 1.27 -10.22 -0.69
N LYS A 81 0.77 -11.13 -1.53
CA LYS A 81 0.98 -11.07 -2.98
C LYS A 81 0.39 -9.81 -3.58
N LEU A 82 -0.80 -9.42 -3.14
CA LEU A 82 -1.50 -8.24 -3.62
C LEU A 82 -0.75 -6.95 -3.24
N ALA A 83 -0.23 -6.85 -2.03
CA ALA A 83 0.63 -5.73 -1.62
C ALA A 83 1.91 -5.61 -2.48
N ILE A 84 2.58 -6.74 -2.76
CA ILE A 84 3.76 -6.77 -3.64
C ILE A 84 3.39 -6.29 -5.06
N VAL A 85 2.26 -6.75 -5.61
CA VAL A 85 1.79 -6.36 -6.94
C VAL A 85 1.45 -4.86 -6.97
N ILE A 86 0.80 -4.32 -5.94
CA ILE A 86 0.50 -2.88 -5.87
C ILE A 86 1.80 -2.06 -5.87
N CYS A 87 2.77 -2.40 -5.01
CA CYS A 87 4.07 -1.70 -5.00
C CYS A 87 4.78 -1.82 -6.37
N ALA A 88 4.72 -3.00 -7.01
CA ALA A 88 5.34 -3.21 -8.31
C ALA A 88 4.69 -2.38 -9.42
N ILE A 89 3.37 -2.12 -9.35
CA ILE A 89 2.65 -1.24 -10.28
C ILE A 89 2.86 0.24 -9.92
N ALA A 90 2.98 0.56 -8.63
CA ALA A 90 3.20 1.93 -8.15
C ALA A 90 4.53 2.50 -8.64
N ILE A 91 5.59 1.69 -8.74
CA ILE A 91 6.90 2.12 -9.24
C ILE A 91 6.85 2.74 -10.65
N PRO A 92 6.36 2.05 -11.70
CA PRO A 92 6.23 2.65 -13.03
C PRO A 92 5.19 3.77 -13.06
N LEU A 93 4.14 3.70 -12.25
CA LEU A 93 3.14 4.77 -12.15
C LEU A 93 3.77 6.08 -11.61
N ASN A 94 4.58 5.97 -10.56
CA ASN A 94 5.33 7.09 -9.98
C ASN A 94 6.32 7.70 -10.96
N LEU A 95 6.97 6.88 -11.81
CA LEU A 95 7.83 7.37 -12.89
C LEU A 95 7.06 8.13 -13.96
N ILE A 96 5.85 7.69 -14.32
CA ILE A 96 4.98 8.39 -15.28
C ILE A 96 4.48 9.71 -14.68
N SER A 97 4.10 9.70 -13.40
CA SER A 97 3.66 10.91 -12.67
C SER A 97 4.74 11.99 -12.59
N LEU A 98 6.02 11.63 -12.66
CA LEU A 98 7.13 12.60 -12.67
C LEU A 98 7.10 13.54 -13.89
N LYS A 99 6.48 13.10 -15.00
CA LYS A 99 6.42 13.87 -16.24
C LYS A 99 4.97 14.09 -16.67
N LEU A 100 4.21 14.71 -15.78
CA LEU A 100 2.86 15.17 -16.10
C LEU A 100 2.91 16.35 -17.09
N PRO A 101 2.06 16.36 -18.12
CA PRO A 101 2.03 17.45 -19.08
C PRO A 101 1.58 18.74 -18.40
N GLY A 102 2.45 19.75 -18.39
CA GLY A 102 2.17 21.07 -17.81
C GLY A 102 2.78 21.33 -16.43
N GLU A 103 3.44 20.35 -15.81
CA GLU A 103 4.23 20.58 -14.59
C GLU A 103 5.72 20.72 -14.90
N GLU A 104 6.36 21.69 -14.24
CA GLU A 104 7.82 21.78 -14.22
C GLU A 104 8.39 20.72 -13.27
N ILE A 105 9.38 19.96 -13.74
CA ILE A 105 10.07 18.98 -12.91
C ILE A 105 10.90 19.75 -11.88
N THR A 106 10.38 19.86 -10.66
CA THR A 106 11.09 20.49 -9.53
C THR A 106 11.90 19.44 -8.76
N SER A 107 13.02 19.85 -8.17
CA SER A 107 13.84 18.96 -7.32
C SER A 107 13.04 18.29 -6.19
N GLY A 108 12.00 18.96 -5.69
CA GLY A 108 11.11 18.42 -4.66
C GLY A 108 10.26 17.25 -5.15
N THR A 109 9.66 17.35 -6.35
CA THR A 109 8.86 16.27 -6.94
C THR A 109 9.71 15.03 -7.24
N VAL A 110 10.94 15.24 -7.73
CA VAL A 110 11.91 14.15 -7.95
C VAL A 110 12.29 13.46 -6.65
N LEU A 111 12.60 14.22 -5.60
CA LEU A 111 12.97 13.67 -4.30
C LEU A 111 11.83 12.85 -3.70
N LEU A 112 10.60 13.39 -3.70
CA LEU A 112 9.40 12.69 -3.23
C LEU A 112 9.16 11.38 -3.99
N THR A 113 9.32 11.41 -5.32
CA THR A 113 9.14 10.23 -6.17
C THR A 113 10.18 9.15 -5.87
N VAL A 114 11.46 9.53 -5.74
CA VAL A 114 12.55 8.60 -5.39
C VAL A 114 12.34 7.99 -4.01
N VAL A 115 11.93 8.79 -3.02
CA VAL A 115 11.60 8.29 -1.68
C VAL A 115 10.42 7.31 -1.72
N SER A 116 9.36 7.63 -2.47
CA SER A 116 8.20 6.74 -2.62
C SER A 116 8.60 5.40 -3.24
N ILE A 117 9.38 5.42 -4.33
CA ILE A 117 9.89 4.21 -4.97
C ILE A 117 10.79 3.42 -4.00
N GLY A 118 11.62 4.09 -3.22
CA GLY A 118 12.46 3.47 -2.21
C GLY A 118 11.62 2.73 -1.15
N ILE A 119 10.53 3.34 -0.68
CA ILE A 119 9.61 2.72 0.28
C ILE A 119 8.96 1.47 -0.35
N ASP A 120 8.47 1.57 -1.59
CA ASP A 120 7.87 0.44 -2.30
C ASP A 120 8.84 -0.74 -2.45
N LEU A 121 10.10 -0.47 -2.79
CA LEU A 121 11.15 -1.49 -2.89
C LEU A 121 11.45 -2.15 -1.54
N VAL A 122 11.53 -1.36 -0.46
CA VAL A 122 11.75 -1.86 0.90
C VAL A 122 10.60 -2.77 1.32
N ILE A 123 9.35 -2.39 1.02
CA ILE A 123 8.17 -3.20 1.31
C ILE A 123 8.20 -4.51 0.52
N ILE A 124 8.48 -4.47 -0.78
CA ILE A 124 8.59 -5.66 -1.61
C ILE A 124 9.67 -6.59 -1.05
N TRP A 125 10.86 -6.06 -0.76
CA TRP A 125 11.96 -6.83 -0.21
C TRP A 125 11.60 -7.47 1.14
N TYR A 126 10.99 -6.70 2.04
CA TYR A 126 10.54 -7.18 3.35
C TYR A 126 9.48 -8.30 3.22
N LEU A 127 8.48 -8.13 2.34
CA LEU A 127 7.45 -9.13 2.11
C LEU A 127 7.95 -10.37 1.33
N LEU A 128 9.13 -10.28 0.70
CA LEU A 128 9.81 -11.38 0.03
C LEU A 128 10.76 -12.18 0.93
N GLN A 129 11.07 -11.70 2.15
CA GLN A 129 11.88 -12.48 3.09
C GLN A 129 11.19 -13.79 3.48
N ASP A 130 11.96 -14.87 3.57
CA ASP A 130 11.44 -16.21 3.83
C ASP A 130 10.83 -16.36 5.23
N ASP A 131 11.38 -15.64 6.22
CA ASP A 131 10.82 -15.55 7.57
C ASP A 131 9.39 -14.99 7.55
N ILE A 132 9.17 -13.95 6.74
CA ILE A 132 7.86 -13.34 6.57
C ILE A 132 6.93 -14.27 5.81
N LYS A 133 7.39 -14.87 4.69
CA LYS A 133 6.60 -15.87 3.95
C LYS A 133 6.09 -17.00 4.86
N TYR A 134 6.92 -17.48 5.78
CA TYR A 134 6.54 -18.54 6.71
C TYR A 134 5.39 -18.12 7.63
N LEU A 135 5.36 -16.87 8.11
CA LEU A 135 4.29 -16.35 8.95
C LEU A 135 2.92 -16.37 8.24
N PHE A 136 2.87 -16.00 6.96
CA PHE A 136 1.63 -16.03 6.18
C PHE A 136 1.18 -17.47 5.86
N LYS A 137 2.12 -18.39 5.66
CA LYS A 137 1.84 -19.81 5.40
C LYS A 137 1.36 -20.56 6.66
N ASN A 138 1.92 -20.24 7.83
CA ASN A 138 1.65 -20.95 9.08
C ASN A 138 0.26 -20.61 9.67
N LYS A 139 -0.21 -19.36 9.50
CA LYS A 139 -1.56 -18.95 9.90
C LYS A 139 -2.67 -19.67 9.13
N ARG A 140 -2.39 -20.06 7.87
CA ARG A 140 -3.30 -20.84 7.03
C ARG A 140 -3.43 -22.30 7.51
N ALA A 141 -2.35 -22.85 8.06
CA ALA A 141 -2.33 -24.20 8.63
C ALA A 141 -3.08 -24.30 9.98
N ALA A 142 -3.09 -23.21 10.76
CA ALA A 142 -3.80 -23.15 12.04
C ALA A 142 -5.31 -22.84 11.93
N SER A 143 -5.82 -22.60 10.71
CA SER A 143 -7.23 -22.28 10.43
C SER A 143 -8.00 -23.41 9.74
N LYS A 144 -7.36 -24.58 9.56
CA LYS A 144 -8.01 -25.84 9.15
C LYS A 144 -8.22 -26.71 10.37
#